data_AF-A0A542ZSJ1-F1
#
_entry.id   AF-A0A542ZSJ1-F1
#
_cell.length_a   1.000
_cell.length_b   1.000
_cell.length_c   1.000
_cell.angle_alpha   90.00
_cell.angle_beta   90.00
_cell.angle_gamma   90.00
#
_symmetry.space_group_name_H-M   'P 1'
#
loop_
_entity.id
_entity.type
_entity.pdbx_description
1 polymer ?
#
loop_
_entity_poly.entity_id
_entity_poly.type
_entity_poly.pdbx_seq_one_letter_code
_entity_poly.pdbx_strand_id
1 'polypeptide(L)'
;MSRQVTREEAEDPELWDAWVASACDEVGVDSSIVNVELVHRFAKTVAGTGMRPMVPVGAFLLGCAVAAGADVEDAARRLEGLDY
;
A
#
# COMPACT_ATOMS: atom_id res chain seq x y z
N MET A 1 24.54 -9.05 5.84
CA MET A 1 24.68 -8.54 4.44
C MET A 1 23.30 -8.59 3.82
N SER A 2 22.72 -7.44 3.47
CA SER A 2 21.43 -7.42 2.78
C SER A 2 21.66 -7.71 1.30
N ARG A 3 21.09 -8.79 0.79
CA ARG A 3 21.04 -9.09 -0.65
C ARG A 3 20.20 -7.99 -1.32
N GLN A 4 20.70 -7.43 -2.41
CA GLN A 4 19.91 -6.55 -3.27
C GLN A 4 19.10 -7.41 -4.24
N VAL A 5 17.82 -7.08 -4.37
CA VAL A 5 16.92 -7.65 -5.38
C VAL A 5 17.23 -6.97 -6.71
N THR A 6 17.38 -7.75 -7.78
CA THR A 6 17.53 -7.20 -9.14
C THR A 6 16.23 -6.51 -9.57
N ARG A 7 16.29 -5.66 -10.60
CA ARG A 7 15.06 -5.01 -11.11
C ARG A 7 14.02 -6.01 -11.61
N GLU A 8 14.48 -7.08 -12.26
CA GLU A 8 13.61 -8.12 -12.82
C GLU A 8 12.92 -8.92 -11.70
N GLU A 9 13.67 -9.33 -10.67
CA GLU A 9 13.08 -9.92 -9.46
C GLU A 9 12.14 -8.94 -8.74
N ALA A 10 12.45 -7.63 -8.74
CA ALA A 10 11.60 -6.63 -8.11
C ALA A 10 10.30 -6.38 -8.89
N GLU A 11 10.17 -6.90 -10.11
CA GLU A 11 8.94 -6.84 -10.93
C GLU A 11 8.18 -8.20 -10.92
N ASP A 12 8.64 -9.18 -10.12
CA ASP A 12 8.03 -10.51 -9.98
C ASP A 12 6.85 -10.51 -8.98
N PRO A 13 5.61 -10.73 -9.43
CA PRO A 13 4.44 -10.78 -8.55
C PRO A 13 4.51 -11.89 -7.51
N GLU A 14 5.10 -13.05 -7.81
CA GLU A 14 5.21 -14.15 -6.86
C GLU A 14 6.15 -13.79 -5.71
N LEU A 15 7.22 -13.03 -6.00
CA LEU A 15 8.12 -12.49 -4.99
C LEU A 15 7.41 -11.47 -4.09
N TRP A 16 6.55 -10.62 -4.67
CA TRP A 16 5.77 -9.66 -3.90
C TRP A 16 4.80 -10.34 -2.94
N ASP A 17 4.04 -11.33 -3.43
CA ASP A 17 3.09 -12.08 -2.60
C ASP A 17 3.79 -12.80 -1.45
N ALA A 18 4.93 -13.45 -1.72
CA ALA A 18 5.73 -14.10 -0.69
C ALA A 18 6.27 -13.09 0.35
N TRP A 19 6.72 -11.92 -0.11
CA TRP A 19 7.19 -10.86 0.76
C TRP A 19 6.06 -10.31 1.64
N VAL A 20 4.88 -10.04 1.07
CA VAL A 20 3.70 -9.56 1.81
C VAL A 20 3.29 -10.58 2.86
N ALA A 21 3.23 -11.86 2.52
CA ALA A 21 2.90 -12.91 3.48
C ALA A 21 3.88 -12.96 4.65
N SER A 22 5.19 -12.91 4.37
CA SER A 22 6.22 -12.89 5.42
C SER A 22 6.17 -11.62 6.28
N ALA A 23 5.90 -10.46 5.68
CA ALA A 23 5.78 -9.20 6.41
C ALA A 23 4.55 -9.21 7.33
N CYS A 24 3.43 -9.76 6.86
CA CYS A 24 2.21 -9.92 7.64
C CYS A 24 2.42 -10.81 8.87
N ASP A 25 3.10 -11.96 8.69
CA ASP A 25 3.44 -12.88 9.79
C ASP A 25 4.29 -12.18 10.87
N GLU A 26 5.31 -11.43 10.47
CA GLU A 26 6.21 -10.72 11.38
C GLU A 26 5.49 -9.68 12.25
N VAL A 27 4.51 -8.96 11.69
CA VAL A 27 3.77 -7.90 12.40
C VAL A 27 2.41 -8.36 12.94
N GLY A 28 2.06 -9.63 12.81
CA GLY A 28 0.79 -10.19 13.28
C GLY A 28 -0.44 -9.65 12.54
N VAL A 29 -0.31 -9.37 11.25
CA VAL A 29 -1.40 -8.95 10.37
C VAL A 29 -1.92 -10.16 9.57
N ASP A 30 -3.24 -10.27 9.42
CA ASP A 30 -3.83 -11.27 8.53
C ASP A 30 -3.54 -10.88 7.06
N SER A 31 -2.81 -11.71 6.32
CA SER A 31 -2.47 -11.40 4.93
C SER A 31 -3.70 -11.34 4.01
N SER A 32 -4.81 -11.98 4.39
CA SER A 32 -6.05 -11.99 3.58
C SER A 32 -6.75 -10.62 3.56
N ILE A 33 -6.43 -9.72 4.49
CA ILE A 33 -6.99 -8.36 4.54
C ILE A 33 -6.16 -7.35 3.73
N VAL A 34 -4.99 -7.75 3.22
CA VAL A 34 -4.10 -6.84 2.48
C VAL A 34 -4.48 -6.82 0.99
N ASN A 35 -5.17 -5.77 0.57
CA ASN A 35 -5.46 -5.52 -0.84
C ASN A 35 -4.33 -4.73 -1.51
N VAL A 36 -3.32 -5.44 -2.03
CA VAL A 36 -2.14 -4.86 -2.70
C VAL A 36 -2.54 -4.01 -3.92
N GLU A 37 -3.49 -4.48 -4.73
CA GLU A 37 -3.95 -3.77 -5.92
C GLU A 37 -4.55 -2.41 -5.57
N LEU A 38 -5.40 -2.36 -4.54
CA LEU A 38 -5.98 -1.11 -4.04
C LEU A 38 -4.91 -0.14 -3.56
N VAL A 39 -3.94 -0.62 -2.77
CA VAL A 39 -2.84 0.22 -2.27
C VAL A 39 -2.00 0.78 -3.41
N HIS A 40 -1.68 -0.03 -4.42
CA HIS A 40 -0.95 0.41 -5.62
C HIS A 40 -1.74 1.42 -6.45
N ARG A 41 -3.05 1.18 -6.65
CA ARG A 41 -3.96 2.12 -7.34
C ARG A 41 -3.98 3.46 -6.60
N PHE A 42 -4.21 3.44 -5.29
CA PHE A 42 -4.22 4.62 -4.44
C PHE A 42 -2.89 5.38 -4.54
N ALA A 43 -1.76 4.69 -4.40
CA ALA A 43 -0.44 5.27 -4.52
C ALA A 43 -0.21 5.94 -5.89
N LYS A 44 -0.68 5.31 -6.97
CA LYS A 44 -0.62 5.87 -8.33
C LYS A 44 -1.46 7.14 -8.45
N THR A 45 -2.67 7.16 -7.88
CA THR A 45 -3.53 8.35 -7.84
C THR A 45 -2.82 9.50 -7.11
N VAL A 46 -2.33 9.27 -5.88
CA VAL A 46 -1.62 10.29 -5.09
C VAL A 46 -0.35 10.76 -5.79
N ALA A 47 0.41 9.87 -6.44
CA ALA A 47 1.59 10.26 -7.21
C ALA A 47 1.24 11.15 -8.42
N GLY A 48 0.07 10.92 -9.03
CA GLY A 48 -0.46 11.69 -10.17
C GLY A 48 -0.77 13.15 -9.83
N THR A 49 -0.92 13.48 -8.55
CA THR A 49 -1.19 14.83 -8.05
C THR A 49 0.02 15.76 -8.06
N GLY A 50 1.22 15.23 -8.29
CA GLY A 50 2.49 15.94 -8.09
C GLY A 50 3.02 15.88 -6.66
N MET A 51 2.22 15.43 -5.68
CA MET A 51 2.63 15.27 -4.28
C MET A 51 3.25 13.90 -4.00
N ARG A 52 4.26 13.49 -4.79
CA ARG A 52 4.94 12.18 -4.59
C ARG A 52 5.40 11.90 -3.15
N PRO A 53 5.91 12.89 -2.37
CA PRO A 53 6.23 12.65 -0.97
C PRO A 53 5.04 12.21 -0.10
N MET A 54 3.80 12.52 -0.52
CA MET A 54 2.58 12.15 0.21
C MET A 54 2.08 10.74 -0.10
N VAL A 55 2.66 10.02 -1.08
CA VAL A 55 2.28 8.62 -1.35
C VAL A 55 2.41 7.73 -0.11
N PRO A 56 3.57 7.65 0.58
CA PRO A 56 3.68 6.84 1.80
C PRO A 56 2.82 7.39 2.95
N VAL A 57 2.67 8.72 3.06
CA VAL A 57 1.85 9.34 4.11
C VAL A 57 0.37 9.00 3.91
N GLY A 58 -0.13 9.09 2.68
CA GLY A 58 -1.50 8.75 2.31
C GLY A 58 -1.79 7.27 2.52
N ALA A 59 -0.86 6.38 2.16
CA ALA A 59 -1.03 4.94 2.38
C ALA A 59 -1.10 4.60 3.87
N PHE A 60 -0.26 5.24 4.69
CA PHE A 60 -0.32 5.10 6.14
C PHE A 60 -1.66 5.61 6.72
N LEU A 61 -2.11 6.80 6.28
CA LEU A 61 -3.40 7.36 6.71
C LEU A 61 -4.59 6.50 6.30
N LEU A 62 -4.56 5.90 5.09
CA LEU A 62 -5.56 4.93 4.65
C LEU A 62 -5.61 3.73 5.62
N GLY A 63 -4.45 3.18 5.98
CA GLY A 63 -4.35 2.12 7.00
C GLY A 63 -4.92 2.54 8.36
N CYS A 64 -4.61 3.75 8.83
CA CYS A 64 -5.18 4.29 10.07
C CYS A 64 -6.71 4.44 10.01
N ALA A 65 -7.26 4.85 8.87
CA ALA A 65 -8.71 4.97 8.69
C ALA A 65 -9.41 3.61 8.77
N VAL A 66 -8.83 2.59 8.11
CA VAL A 66 -9.34 1.21 8.17
C VAL A 66 -9.26 0.66 9.59
N ALA A 67 -8.15 0.90 10.30
CA ALA A 67 -8.01 0.52 11.71
C ALA A 67 -9.03 1.22 12.63
N ALA A 68 -9.50 2.42 12.25
CA ALA A 68 -10.57 3.14 12.92
C ALA A 68 -11.99 2.68 12.51
N GLY A 69 -12.11 1.65 11.65
CA GLY A 69 -13.38 1.07 11.22
C GLY A 69 -13.97 1.64 9.94
N ALA A 70 -13.21 2.43 9.17
CA ALA A 70 -13.66 2.88 7.86
C ALA A 70 -13.60 1.76 6.81
N ASP A 71 -14.54 1.77 5.87
CA ASP A 71 -14.41 0.98 4.64
C ASP A 71 -13.21 1.49 3.82
N VAL A 72 -12.38 0.57 3.33
CA VAL A 72 -11.11 0.90 2.66
C VAL A 72 -11.35 1.61 1.32
N GLU A 73 -12.39 1.25 0.58
CA GLU A 73 -12.71 1.87 -0.71
C GLU A 73 -13.31 3.27 -0.50
N ASP A 74 -14.18 3.44 0.49
CA ASP A 74 -14.70 4.76 0.88
C ASP A 74 -13.57 5.67 1.37
N ALA A 75 -12.67 5.16 2.22
CA ALA A 75 -11.54 5.93 2.75
C ALA A 75 -10.58 6.35 1.62
N ALA A 76 -10.23 5.42 0.72
CA ALA A 76 -9.39 5.70 -0.44
C ALA A 76 -10.03 6.80 -1.31
N ARG A 77 -11.31 6.65 -1.69
CA ARG A 77 -12.02 7.65 -2.51
C ARG A 77 -12.02 9.04 -1.89
N ARG A 78 -12.22 9.14 -0.57
CA ARG A 78 -12.20 10.43 0.15
C ARG A 78 -10.83 11.08 0.16
N LEU A 79 -9.77 10.29 0.32
CA LEU A 79 -8.38 10.76 0.30
C LEU A 79 -7.93 11.14 -1.11
N GLU A 80 -8.36 10.39 -2.14
CA GLU A 80 -8.07 10.67 -3.55
C GLU A 80 -8.80 11.93 -4.06
N GLY A 81 -9.95 12.27 -3.47
CA GLY A 81 -10.75 13.44 -3.84
C GLY A 81 -10.41 14.73 -3.07
N LEU A 82 -9.27 14.80 -2.38
CA LEU A 82 -8.83 16.03 -1.73
C LEU A 82 -8.35 17.03 -2.78
N ASP A 83 -8.88 18.25 -2.73
CA ASP A 83 -8.37 19.39 -3.50
C ASP A 83 -7.17 20.03 -2.77
N TYR A 84 -6.16 20.46 -3.52
CA TYR A 84 -4.95 21.13 -3.02
C TYR A 84 -4.47 22.22 -3.98
#